data_AF-A0A7J8RK61-F1
#
_entry.id   AF-A0A7J8RK61-F1
#
_cell.length_a   1.000
_cell.length_b   1.000
_cell.length_c   1.000
_cell.angle_alpha   90.00
_cell.angle_beta   90.00
_cell.angle_gamma   90.00
#
_symmetry.space_group_name_H-M   'P 1'
#
loop_
_entity.id
_entity.type
_entity.pdbx_description
1 polymer ?
#
loop_
_entity_poly.entity_id
_entity_poly.type
_entity_poly.pdbx_seq_one_letter_code
_entity_poly.pdbx_strand_id
1 'polypeptide(L)'
;FNAPPPPPIIPHSELARKRRQKRSDKTRCLQKLMPWDKKMDMATMLQEAYKYIRFLQAQVSILQSMPITSSFVSTTQHLNNASFEVDFAGLERLNRQQLLQVLINSPMAQTMLCSQGLCVFATEQLVSLNKAKERKTMLQQFLFGN
;
A
#
# COMPACT_ATOMS: atom_id res chain seq x y z
N PHE A 1 -47.80 -14.04 -38.61
CA PHE A 1 -46.80 -13.15 -38.02
C PHE A 1 -46.86 -13.28 -36.50
N ASN A 2 -46.07 -14.17 -35.90
CA ASN A 2 -45.94 -14.20 -34.43
C ASN A 2 -44.97 -13.10 -34.03
N ALA A 3 -45.49 -12.00 -33.53
CA ALA A 3 -44.66 -10.96 -32.93
C ALA A 3 -43.99 -11.55 -31.66
N PRO A 4 -42.70 -11.29 -31.45
CA PRO A 4 -42.03 -11.70 -30.22
C PRO A 4 -42.72 -11.06 -29.00
N PRO A 5 -42.80 -11.77 -27.86
CA PRO A 5 -43.45 -11.26 -26.66
C PRO A 5 -42.77 -9.96 -26.20
N PRO A 6 -43.55 -8.98 -25.68
CA PRO A 6 -43.00 -7.71 -25.23
C PRO A 6 -41.97 -7.95 -24.11
N PRO A 7 -40.87 -7.18 -24.08
CA PRO A 7 -39.84 -7.35 -23.07
C PRO A 7 -40.42 -7.14 -21.66
N PRO A 8 -39.94 -7.89 -20.64
CA PRO A 8 -40.43 -7.75 -19.28
C PRO A 8 -40.27 -6.30 -18.79
N ILE A 9 -41.38 -5.65 -18.45
CA ILE A 9 -41.38 -4.30 -17.88
C ILE A 9 -40.98 -4.44 -16.42
N ILE A 10 -39.69 -4.23 -16.13
CA ILE A 10 -39.20 -4.17 -14.75
C ILE A 10 -39.66 -2.84 -14.17
N PRO A 11 -40.40 -2.82 -13.04
CA PRO A 11 -40.86 -1.59 -12.42
C PRO A 11 -39.69 -0.63 -12.17
N HIS A 12 -39.87 0.66 -12.50
CA HIS A 12 -38.82 1.68 -12.35
C HIS A 12 -38.23 1.74 -10.94
N SER A 13 -39.06 1.48 -9.92
CA SER A 13 -38.67 1.40 -8.51
C SER A 13 -37.68 0.27 -8.24
N GLU A 14 -37.86 -0.89 -8.88
CA GLU A 14 -36.99 -2.05 -8.74
C GLU A 14 -35.63 -1.82 -9.44
N LEU A 15 -35.66 -1.23 -10.64
CA LEU A 15 -34.43 -0.82 -11.36
C LEU A 15 -33.63 0.21 -10.53
N ALA A 16 -34.31 1.20 -9.96
CA ALA A 16 -33.69 2.19 -9.09
C ALA A 16 -33.10 1.56 -7.81
N ARG A 17 -33.80 0.61 -7.19
CA ARG A 17 -33.32 -0.15 -6.02
C ARG A 17 -32.06 -0.94 -6.37
N LYS A 18 -32.06 -1.69 -7.48
CA LYS A 18 -30.90 -2.46 -7.96
C LYS A 18 -29.68 -1.56 -8.20
N ARG A 19 -29.88 -0.38 -8.79
CA ARG A 19 -28.79 0.62 -8.97
C ARG A 19 -28.23 1.13 -7.65
N ARG A 20 -29.10 1.47 -6.68
CA ARG A 20 -28.67 1.92 -5.34
C ARG A 20 -27.92 0.82 -4.60
N GLN A 21 -28.40 -0.42 -4.66
CA GLN A 21 -27.71 -1.56 -4.05
C GLN A 21 -26.30 -1.71 -4.62
N LYS A 22 -26.15 -1.73 -5.95
CA LYS A 22 -24.84 -1.81 -6.61
C LYS A 22 -23.90 -0.66 -6.20
N ARG A 23 -24.42 0.55 -5.98
CA ARG A 23 -23.63 1.68 -5.45
C ARG A 23 -23.20 1.45 -4.00
N SER A 24 -24.11 1.01 -3.14
CA SER A 24 -23.83 0.71 -1.74
C SER A 24 -22.80 -0.41 -1.59
N ASP A 25 -22.90 -1.47 -2.39
CA ASP A 25 -21.97 -2.59 -2.35
C ASP A 25 -20.55 -2.15 -2.71
N LYS A 26 -20.40 -1.37 -3.80
CA LYS A 26 -19.10 -0.79 -4.18
C LYS A 26 -18.52 0.11 -3.09
N THR A 27 -19.37 0.93 -2.47
CA THR A 27 -18.95 1.81 -1.37
C THR A 27 -18.47 0.98 -0.16
N ARG A 28 -19.19 -0.08 0.20
CA ARG A 28 -18.82 -0.99 1.29
C ARG A 28 -17.53 -1.74 1.00
N CYS A 29 -17.33 -2.19 -0.23
CA CYS A 29 -16.07 -2.83 -0.64
C CYS A 29 -14.90 -1.85 -0.53
N LEU A 30 -15.06 -0.61 -0.98
CA LEU A 30 -14.03 0.42 -0.85
C LEU A 30 -13.67 0.65 0.63
N GLN A 31 -14.69 0.83 1.49
CA GLN A 31 -14.49 1.02 2.94
C GLN A 31 -13.66 -0.11 3.58
N LYS A 32 -13.87 -1.37 3.17
CA LYS A 32 -13.12 -2.52 3.69
C LYS A 32 -11.67 -2.59 3.22
N LEU A 33 -11.35 -1.98 2.09
CA LEU A 33 -10.00 -1.96 1.52
C LEU A 33 -9.17 -0.77 2.01
N MET A 34 -9.82 0.21 2.64
CA MET A 34 -9.14 1.39 3.15
C MET A 34 -8.35 1.03 4.42
N PRO A 35 -7.13 1.56 4.61
CA PRO A 35 -6.35 1.35 5.82
C PRO A 35 -6.91 2.08 7.05
N TRP A 36 -7.89 2.99 6.86
CA TRP A 36 -8.47 3.80 7.93
C TRP A 36 -9.74 3.18 8.50
N ASP A 37 -9.76 2.92 9.81
CA ASP A 37 -10.96 2.46 10.53
C ASP A 37 -11.95 3.58 10.88
N LYS A 38 -11.59 4.85 10.60
CA LYS A 38 -12.42 6.01 10.92
C LYS A 38 -13.54 6.20 9.90
N LYS A 39 -14.74 6.53 10.38
CA LYS A 39 -15.84 7.01 9.53
C LYS A 39 -15.40 8.29 8.81
N MET A 40 -15.31 8.22 7.48
CA MET A 40 -15.07 9.35 6.59
C MET A 40 -16.30 9.61 5.73
N ASP A 41 -16.51 10.87 5.36
CA ASP A 41 -17.48 11.24 4.34
C ASP A 41 -17.04 10.71 2.96
N MET A 42 -17.97 10.67 2.01
CA MET A 42 -17.72 10.06 0.70
C MET A 42 -16.66 10.82 -0.12
N ALA A 43 -16.58 12.15 -0.01
CA ALA A 43 -15.60 12.92 -0.78
C ALA A 43 -14.19 12.65 -0.26
N THR A 44 -14.00 12.73 1.06
CA THR A 44 -12.72 12.46 1.69
C THR A 44 -12.30 11.00 1.48
N MET A 45 -13.24 10.04 1.57
CA MET A 45 -12.95 8.61 1.33
C MET A 45 -12.41 8.36 -0.08
N LEU A 46 -13.01 8.98 -1.10
CA LEU A 46 -12.55 8.84 -2.48
C LEU A 46 -11.17 9.50 -2.69
N GLN A 47 -10.93 10.65 -2.07
CA GLN A 47 -9.64 11.33 -2.14
C GLN A 47 -8.53 10.53 -1.48
N GLU A 48 -8.76 9.99 -0.28
CA GLU A 48 -7.79 9.14 0.40
C GLU A 48 -7.60 7.81 -0.31
N ALA A 49 -8.64 7.25 -0.93
CA ALA A 49 -8.50 6.06 -1.77
C ALA A 49 -7.56 6.29 -2.95
N TYR A 50 -7.67 7.45 -3.61
CA TYR A 50 -6.74 7.83 -4.66
C TYR A 50 -5.30 7.89 -4.13
N LYS A 51 -5.07 8.58 -3.00
CA LYS A 51 -3.74 8.67 -2.39
C LYS A 51 -3.19 7.30 -2.01
N TYR A 52 -4.01 6.44 -1.43
CA TYR A 52 -3.63 5.09 -1.05
C TYR A 52 -3.24 4.24 -2.26
N ILE A 53 -3.98 4.34 -3.38
CA ILE A 53 -3.59 3.66 -4.63
C ILE A 53 -2.23 4.17 -5.14
N ARG A 54 -1.98 5.48 -5.10
CA ARG A 54 -0.68 6.05 -5.50
C ARG A 54 0.46 5.56 -4.61
N PHE A 55 0.22 5.51 -3.31
CA PHE A 55 1.15 4.92 -2.33
C PHE A 55 1.43 3.45 -2.67
N LEU A 56 0.40 2.63 -2.87
CA LEU A 56 0.57 1.21 -3.20
C LEU A 56 1.35 1.01 -4.51
N GLN A 57 1.07 1.83 -5.53
CA GLN A 57 1.84 1.80 -6.79
C GLN A 57 3.33 2.08 -6.55
N ALA A 58 3.65 3.11 -5.77
CA ALA A 58 5.03 3.45 -5.41
C ALA A 58 5.69 2.32 -4.60
N GLN A 59 4.97 1.78 -3.61
CA GLN A 59 5.45 0.70 -2.77
C GLN A 59 5.76 -0.56 -3.58
N VAL A 60 4.89 -0.96 -4.51
CA VAL A 60 5.12 -2.11 -5.41
C VAL A 60 6.34 -1.86 -6.30
N SER A 61 6.47 -0.67 -6.88
CA SER A 61 7.64 -0.32 -7.72
C SER A 61 8.95 -0.43 -6.95
N ILE A 62 8.96 0.00 -5.68
CA ILE A 62 10.14 -0.12 -4.83
C ILE A 62 10.43 -1.59 -4.52
N LEU A 63 9.43 -2.38 -4.12
CA LEU A 63 9.62 -3.80 -3.82
C LEU A 63 10.13 -4.60 -5.04
N GLN A 64 9.69 -4.26 -6.25
CA GLN A 64 10.18 -4.90 -7.48
C GLN A 64 11.68 -4.65 -7.73
N SER A 65 12.21 -3.53 -7.25
CA SER A 65 13.65 -3.21 -7.35
C SER A 65 14.50 -3.84 -6.22
N MET A 66 13.88 -4.62 -5.34
CA MET A 66 14.54 -5.19 -4.18
C MET A 66 15.32 -6.46 -4.56
N PRO A 67 16.60 -6.57 -4.17
CA PRO A 67 17.36 -7.80 -4.40
C PRO A 67 16.72 -8.99 -3.67
N ILE A 68 16.62 -10.12 -4.38
CA ILE A 68 16.09 -11.38 -3.83
C ILE A 68 17.03 -11.93 -2.75
N THR A 69 18.33 -11.69 -2.90
CA THR A 69 19.40 -12.08 -1.97
C THR A 69 19.78 -10.91 -1.07
N SER A 70 18.94 -10.61 -0.08
CA SER A 70 19.29 -9.63 0.94
C SER A 70 19.72 -10.36 2.21
N SER A 71 20.97 -10.17 2.61
CA SER A 71 21.52 -10.70 3.85
C SER A 71 20.89 -9.95 5.02
N PHE A 72 19.96 -10.59 5.71
CA PHE A 72 19.46 -10.09 6.99
C PHE A 72 20.60 -10.20 8.02
N VAL A 73 21.14 -9.06 8.44
CA VAL A 73 22.05 -9.02 9.59
C VAL A 73 21.18 -8.86 10.83
N SER A 74 20.87 -9.98 11.50
CA SER A 74 20.29 -9.95 12.84
C SER A 74 21.29 -9.27 13.77
N THR A 75 21.09 -7.99 14.05
CA THR A 75 21.83 -7.34 15.14
C THR A 75 21.19 -7.80 16.45
N THR A 76 21.66 -8.93 16.96
CA THR A 76 21.42 -9.33 18.35
C THR A 76 22.31 -8.44 19.23
N GLN A 77 21.88 -7.20 19.46
CA GLN A 77 22.41 -6.41 20.57
C GLN A 77 21.70 -6.88 21.83
N HIS A 78 22.33 -7.86 22.49
CA HIS A 78 22.04 -8.21 23.87
C HIS A 78 22.47 -7.04 24.78
N LEU A 79 21.66 -5.98 24.81
CA LEU A 79 21.74 -4.96 25.85
C LEU A 79 21.13 -5.57 27.10
N ASN A 80 21.99 -6.21 27.88
CA ASN A 80 21.67 -6.51 29.26
C ASN A 80 21.22 -5.22 29.96
N ASN A 81 20.11 -5.36 30.68
CA ASN A 81 19.61 -4.49 31.76
C ASN A 81 18.39 -3.61 31.43
N ALA A 82 17.35 -3.82 32.26
CA ALA A 82 16.11 -3.06 32.43
C ALA A 82 14.94 -3.30 31.46
N SER A 83 14.19 -4.37 31.74
CA SER A 83 12.72 -4.35 31.90
C SER A 83 11.89 -3.42 31.00
N PHE A 84 11.60 -3.89 29.79
CA PHE A 84 10.29 -3.71 29.13
C PHE A 84 10.14 -4.87 28.14
N GLU A 85 9.66 -6.00 28.62
CA GLU A 85 9.47 -7.22 27.84
C GLU A 85 8.27 -7.02 26.91
N VAL A 86 8.52 -6.39 25.76
CA VAL A 86 7.60 -6.48 24.62
C VAL A 86 7.93 -7.79 23.94
N ASP A 87 6.99 -8.72 23.97
CA ASP A 87 7.11 -10.09 23.48
C ASP A 87 7.26 -10.14 21.94
N PHE A 88 8.41 -9.69 21.44
CA PHE A 88 8.77 -9.66 20.01
C PHE A 88 9.39 -10.97 19.53
N ALA A 89 9.54 -11.96 20.43
CA ALA A 89 10.19 -13.26 20.18
C ALA A 89 9.63 -14.02 18.97
N GLY A 90 8.38 -13.76 18.58
CA GLY A 90 7.77 -14.35 17.39
C GLY A 90 8.31 -13.83 16.06
N LEU A 91 8.71 -12.55 15.99
CA LEU A 91 9.16 -11.90 14.75
C LEU A 91 10.64 -12.16 14.44
N GLU A 92 11.44 -12.52 15.44
CA GLU A 92 12.85 -12.91 15.27
C GLU A 92 13.02 -14.22 14.48
N ARG A 93 11.99 -15.09 14.49
CA ARG A 93 11.98 -16.34 13.73
C ARG A 93 11.63 -16.14 12.25
N LEU A 94 11.15 -14.96 11.88
CA LEU A 94 10.74 -14.67 10.51
C LEU A 94 11.96 -14.31 9.66
N ASN A 95 12.03 -14.91 8.48
CA ASN A 95 12.99 -14.46 7.48
C ASN A 95 12.60 -13.05 6.99
N ARG A 96 13.54 -12.37 6.32
CA ARG A 96 13.35 -11.01 5.82
C ARG A 96 12.06 -10.84 4.99
N GLN A 97 11.74 -11.80 4.11
CA GLN A 97 10.54 -11.74 3.27
C GLN A 97 9.28 -11.84 4.12
N GLN A 98 9.25 -12.71 5.12
CA GLN A 98 8.12 -12.85 6.04
C GLN A 98 7.96 -11.59 6.90
N LEU A 99 9.06 -11.05 7.45
CA LEU A 99 9.03 -9.81 8.22
C LEU A 99 8.53 -8.64 7.36
N LEU A 100 9.01 -8.54 6.12
CA LEU A 100 8.56 -7.54 5.16
C LEU A 100 7.07 -7.68 4.85
N GLN A 101 6.58 -8.92 4.66
CA GLN A 101 5.15 -9.18 4.47
C GLN A 101 4.32 -8.76 5.67
N VAL A 102 4.77 -9.07 6.89
CA VAL A 102 4.08 -8.66 8.12
C VAL A 102 4.04 -7.13 8.23
N LEU A 103 5.17 -6.47 8.01
CA LEU A 103 5.26 -5.01 8.06
C LEU A 103 4.37 -4.35 7.02
N ILE A 104 4.42 -4.80 5.77
CA ILE A 104 3.74 -4.12 4.66
C ILE A 104 2.24 -4.40 4.60
N ASN A 105 1.79 -5.51 5.18
CA ASN A 105 0.38 -5.88 5.26
C ASN A 105 -0.26 -5.47 6.60
N SER A 106 0.52 -4.95 7.56
CA SER A 106 -0.01 -4.45 8.82
C SER A 106 -0.88 -3.20 8.59
N PRO A 107 -2.16 -3.19 9.03
CA PRO A 107 -3.05 -2.04 8.85
C PRO A 107 -2.49 -0.75 9.46
N MET A 108 -1.85 -0.86 10.63
CA MET A 108 -1.21 0.27 11.31
C MET A 108 -0.03 0.82 10.51
N ALA A 109 0.81 -0.06 9.98
CA ALA A 109 1.94 0.35 9.15
C ALA A 109 1.45 1.00 7.86
N GLN A 110 0.46 0.42 7.17
CA GLN A 110 -0.10 0.99 5.95
C GLN A 110 -0.74 2.37 6.19
N THR A 111 -1.46 2.54 7.29
CA THR A 111 -2.03 3.84 7.69
C THR A 111 -0.92 4.88 7.86
N MET A 112 0.11 4.52 8.64
CA MET A 112 1.23 5.42 8.93
C MET A 112 2.00 5.77 7.65
N LEU A 113 2.43 4.77 6.88
CA LEU A 113 3.21 4.93 5.65
C LEU A 113 2.44 5.75 4.60
N CYS A 114 1.17 5.43 4.37
CA CYS A 114 0.35 6.19 3.43
C CYS A 114 0.14 7.64 3.90
N SER A 115 -0.09 7.87 5.19
CA SER A 115 -0.28 9.23 5.74
C SER A 115 0.98 10.09 5.63
N GLN A 116 2.15 9.48 5.75
CA GLN A 116 3.44 10.17 5.65
C GLN A 116 4.02 10.18 4.23
N GLY A 117 3.40 9.47 3.29
CA GLY A 117 3.94 9.31 1.93
C GLY A 117 5.27 8.56 1.89
N LEU A 118 5.51 7.67 2.85
CA LEU A 118 6.75 6.90 2.98
C LEU A 118 6.55 5.49 2.44
N CYS A 119 7.57 4.94 1.80
CA CYS A 119 7.59 3.54 1.37
C CYS A 119 8.67 2.75 2.13
N VAL A 120 8.41 1.46 2.33
CA VAL A 120 9.41 0.52 2.85
C VAL A 120 10.38 0.15 1.73
N PHE A 121 11.67 0.32 1.98
CA PHE A 121 12.76 -0.12 1.11
C PHE A 121 13.85 -0.78 1.96
N ALA A 122 14.64 -1.67 1.36
CA ALA A 122 15.79 -2.25 2.04
C ALA A 122 17.06 -1.40 1.89
N THR A 123 17.98 -1.56 2.84
CA THR A 123 19.24 -0.81 2.89
C THR A 123 20.06 -0.94 1.61
N GLU A 124 20.10 -2.12 0.99
CA GLU A 124 20.78 -2.32 -0.30
C GLU A 124 20.16 -1.51 -1.46
N GLN A 125 18.85 -1.23 -1.40
CA GLN A 125 18.18 -0.37 -2.37
C GLN A 125 18.58 1.09 -2.19
N LEU A 126 18.77 1.53 -0.94
CA LEU A 126 19.21 2.90 -0.62
C LEU A 126 20.58 3.20 -1.22
N VAL A 127 21.52 2.25 -1.13
CA VAL A 127 22.86 2.39 -1.73
C VAL A 127 22.77 2.56 -3.24
N SER A 128 21.93 1.74 -3.89
CA SER A 128 21.72 1.81 -5.34
C SER A 128 21.07 3.14 -5.77
N LEU A 129 20.13 3.65 -4.97
CA LEU A 129 19.44 4.91 -5.22
C LEU A 129 20.38 6.12 -5.05
N ASN A 130 21.23 6.13 -4.02
CA ASN A 130 22.24 7.17 -3.83
C ASN A 130 23.23 7.21 -5.00
N LYS A 131 23.71 6.05 -5.45
CA LYS A 131 24.59 5.95 -6.63
C LYS A 131 23.90 6.39 -7.93
N ALA A 132 22.58 6.19 -8.06
CA ALA A 132 21.82 6.69 -9.20
C ALA A 132 21.63 8.22 -9.15
N LYS A 133 21.39 8.77 -7.96
CA LYS A 133 21.28 10.22 -7.74
C LYS A 133 22.59 10.93 -8.11
N GLU A 134 23.73 10.42 -7.65
CA GLU A 134 25.06 10.96 -7.98
C GLU A 134 25.32 10.96 -9.48
N ARG A 135 25.02 9.85 -10.18
CA ARG A 135 25.16 9.77 -11.64
C ARG A 135 24.29 10.79 -12.37
N LYS A 136 23.05 11.00 -11.90
CA LYS A 136 22.16 12.01 -12.49
C LYS A 136 22.71 13.42 -12.29
N THR A 137 23.25 13.72 -11.10
CA THR A 137 23.89 15.02 -10.82
C THR A 137 25.11 15.23 -11.72
N MET A 138 25.97 14.23 -11.88
CA MET A 138 27.13 14.31 -12.77
C MET A 138 26.73 14.54 -14.22
N LEU A 139 25.73 13.82 -14.73
CA LEU A 139 25.21 14.01 -16.08
C LEU A 139 24.57 15.39 -16.28
N GLN A 140 23.82 15.88 -15.28
CA GLN A 140 23.23 17.22 -15.33
C GLN A 140 24.31 18.30 -15.36
N GLN A 141 25.36 18.15 -14.56
CA GLN A 141 26.50 19.07 -14.58
C GLN A 141 27.26 19.04 -15.91
N PHE A 142 27.37 17.87 -16.54
CA PHE A 142 27.97 17.73 -17.86
C PHE A 142 27.11 18.34 -18.99
N LEU A 143 25.77 18.23 -18.90
CA LEU A 143 24.86 18.69 -19.94
C LEU A 143 24.52 20.20 -19.86
N PHE A 144 24.56 20.78 -18.66
CA PHE A 144 24.17 22.19 -18.42
C PHE A 144 25.33 23.05 -17.89
N GLY A 145 26.55 22.50 -17.85
CA GLY A 145 27.76 23.24 -17.49
C GLY A 145 28.44 23.84 -18.73
N ASN A 146 28.00 25.03 -19.14
CA ASN A 146 28.75 26.09 -19.81
C ASN A 146 27.99 27.41 -19.63
#